data_AF-A0A8B3S0F9-F1
#
_entry.id   AF-A0A8B3S0F9-F1
#
_cell.length_a   1.000
_cell.length_b   1.000
_cell.length_c   1.000
_cell.angle_alpha   90.00
_cell.angle_beta   90.00
_cell.angle_gamma   90.00
#
_symmetry.space_group_name_H-M   'P 1'
#
loop_
_entity.id
_entity.type
_entity.pdbx_description
1 polymer ?
#
loop_
_entity_poly.entity_id
_entity_poly.type
_entity_poly.pdbx_seq_one_letter_code
_entity_poly.pdbx_strand_id
1 'polypeptide(L)'
;MKIYIKTYGCTANHADSRYIAEAITSIGHTLCDEADADMIIVNTCTVTECTEQRVLSYIRSHHHDHHSDNHCHHSDNHGKDMIVAGCLPAAQPEYMRHLGIDKFITPRTLNDITRLIPKNTTKPVPENTAPGLIPKNSLPTSTAIAVPMETMGSGHKTSHNNLSTSRAITAPVETTGRDRKTTHNRLPTSTAIAAVNIATGCIGECSYCIVKKARGELTSKSIPEIKQEVTKLISNGIWEIQLAGQDTACYGLDTGYSLPELLDELSNIRGDFRIRVGMMNPAAAKNITGELIEAYQNEKIYKFLHLPVQSGSDTVLEDMKRHYKTEDYRKIISAFRSSYPDGIVSTDFIVGYPTERGEDFQHTLALLREVQAFKVNITRFSPRPHTKASQLKEISSGIKKERSRELTKEHHRIARQILHRYIGKTCKVTVTKRGKNNTSVTRDDNYRYIVIKEKLPLTSQHKVKITDAAVTYLVGERM
;
A
#
# COMPACT_ATOMS: atom_id res chain seq x y z
N MET A 1 -17.44 -19.79 8.13
CA MET A 1 -17.33 -18.40 8.59
C MET A 1 -17.04 -17.48 7.41
N LYS A 2 -17.72 -16.34 7.37
CA LYS A 2 -17.45 -15.16 6.56
C LYS A 2 -16.47 -14.27 7.33
N ILE A 3 -15.36 -13.87 6.71
CA ILE A 3 -14.30 -13.09 7.39
C ILE A 3 -14.02 -11.80 6.63
N TYR A 4 -13.99 -10.69 7.34
CA TYR A 4 -13.61 -9.38 6.78
C TYR A 4 -12.19 -8.99 7.23
N ILE A 5 -11.39 -8.45 6.32
CA ILE A 5 -10.02 -7.99 6.61
C ILE A 5 -9.95 -6.46 6.46
N LYS A 6 -9.89 -5.75 7.58
CA LYS A 6 -9.62 -4.30 7.61
C LYS A 6 -8.11 -4.07 7.55
N THR A 7 -7.62 -3.46 6.46
CA THR A 7 -6.18 -3.20 6.29
C THR A 7 -5.84 -1.74 6.53
N TYR A 8 -4.87 -1.49 7.42
CA TYR A 8 -4.25 -0.19 7.66
C TYR A 8 -2.75 -0.25 7.36
N GLY A 9 -2.19 0.86 6.86
CA GLY A 9 -0.74 1.03 6.71
C GLY A 9 -0.27 1.17 5.27
N CYS A 10 0.84 0.51 4.95
CA CYS A 10 1.56 0.67 3.69
C CYS A 10 1.35 -0.52 2.72
N THR A 11 1.99 -0.48 1.55
CA THR A 11 1.96 -1.57 0.56
C THR A 11 2.32 -2.93 1.17
N ALA A 12 3.24 -2.99 2.15
CA ALA A 12 3.58 -4.23 2.83
C ALA A 12 2.42 -4.80 3.67
N ASN A 13 1.65 -3.95 4.37
CA ASN A 13 0.42 -4.39 5.05
C ASN A 13 -0.63 -4.92 4.05
N HIS A 14 -0.72 -4.34 2.85
CA HIS A 14 -1.61 -4.88 1.82
C HIS A 14 -1.16 -6.24 1.27
N ALA A 15 0.15 -6.49 1.16
CA ALA A 15 0.68 -7.81 0.84
C ALA A 15 0.41 -8.81 1.98
N ASP A 16 0.68 -8.43 3.23
CA ASP A 16 0.37 -9.24 4.42
C ASP A 16 -1.12 -9.64 4.46
N SER A 17 -2.04 -8.71 4.17
CA SER A 17 -3.47 -8.97 4.09
C SER A 17 -3.86 -9.93 2.96
N ARG A 18 -3.11 -9.95 1.85
CA ARG A 18 -3.30 -10.96 0.79
C ARG A 18 -2.82 -12.33 1.25
N TYR A 19 -1.67 -12.43 1.92
CA TYR A 19 -1.20 -13.71 2.48
C TYR A 19 -2.20 -14.27 3.51
N ILE A 20 -2.74 -13.40 4.37
CA ILE A 20 -3.84 -13.72 5.28
C ILE A 20 -5.07 -14.22 4.50
N ALA A 21 -5.51 -13.51 3.47
CA ALA A 21 -6.64 -13.90 2.62
C ALA A 21 -6.45 -15.27 1.95
N GLU A 22 -5.25 -15.55 1.41
CA GLU A 22 -4.92 -16.84 0.81
C GLU A 22 -4.93 -17.98 1.85
N ALA A 23 -4.38 -17.74 3.05
CA ALA A 23 -4.38 -18.70 4.16
C ALA A 23 -5.78 -18.98 4.74
N ILE A 24 -6.67 -17.97 4.77
CA ILE A 24 -8.08 -18.12 5.19
C ILE A 24 -8.87 -18.94 4.15
N THR A 25 -8.62 -18.68 2.87
CA THR A 25 -9.32 -19.37 1.78
C THR A 25 -8.91 -20.83 1.70
N SER A 26 -7.65 -21.17 1.98
CA SER A 26 -7.16 -22.56 1.96
C SER A 26 -7.76 -23.44 3.07
N ILE A 27 -8.21 -22.87 4.19
CA ILE A 27 -8.90 -23.59 5.28
C ILE A 27 -10.45 -23.56 5.17
N GLY A 28 -10.99 -23.19 4.01
CA GLY A 28 -12.42 -23.34 3.70
C GLY A 28 -13.33 -22.23 4.23
N HIS A 29 -12.79 -21.04 4.49
CA HIS A 29 -13.55 -19.83 4.79
C HIS A 29 -13.69 -18.91 3.56
N THR A 30 -14.58 -17.93 3.66
CA THR A 30 -14.86 -16.97 2.58
C THR A 30 -14.68 -15.54 3.05
N LEU A 31 -14.04 -14.72 2.21
CA LEU A 31 -13.97 -13.28 2.44
C LEU A 31 -15.32 -12.61 2.13
N CYS A 32 -15.66 -11.58 2.90
CA CYS A 32 -16.92 -10.84 2.78
C CYS A 32 -16.71 -9.34 3.03
N ASP A 33 -17.78 -8.55 2.95
CA ASP A 33 -17.80 -7.18 3.44
C ASP A 33 -17.99 -7.11 4.97
N GLU A 34 -17.69 -5.96 5.57
CA GLU A 34 -17.65 -5.71 7.03
C GLU A 34 -18.99 -6.03 7.73
N ALA A 35 -20.12 -5.70 7.07
CA ALA A 35 -21.46 -5.97 7.57
C ALA A 35 -21.73 -7.48 7.71
N ASP A 36 -21.36 -8.25 6.69
CA ASP A 36 -21.57 -9.69 6.55
C ASP A 36 -20.64 -10.57 7.39
N ALA A 37 -19.65 -9.98 8.07
CA ALA A 37 -18.57 -10.72 8.72
C ALA A 37 -18.98 -11.41 10.03
N ASP A 38 -18.65 -12.68 10.18
CA ASP A 38 -18.69 -13.41 11.46
C ASP A 38 -17.47 -13.07 12.33
N MET A 39 -16.34 -12.77 11.68
CA MET A 39 -15.05 -12.43 12.31
C MET A 39 -14.37 -11.27 11.55
N ILE A 40 -13.74 -10.37 12.30
CA ILE A 40 -12.96 -9.25 11.75
C ILE A 40 -11.46 -9.46 12.01
N ILE A 41 -10.65 -9.33 10.96
CA ILE A 41 -9.19 -9.27 11.07
C ILE A 41 -8.75 -7.85 10.81
N VAL A 42 -8.10 -7.22 11.80
CA VAL A 42 -7.57 -5.86 11.67
C VAL A 42 -6.07 -5.94 11.44
N ASN A 43 -5.60 -5.79 10.19
CA ASN A 43 -4.17 -5.71 9.89
C ASN A 43 -3.68 -4.27 10.09
N THR A 44 -2.72 -4.09 10.99
CA THR A 44 -2.38 -2.81 11.62
C THR A 44 -1.03 -2.24 11.19
N CYS A 45 -0.89 -0.94 11.34
CA CYS A 45 0.37 -0.23 11.24
C CYS A 45 0.55 0.71 12.44
N THR A 46 1.78 0.75 12.97
CA THR A 46 2.21 1.55 14.14
C THR A 46 3.21 2.66 13.77
N VAL A 47 3.59 2.76 12.48
CA VAL A 47 4.65 3.67 12.02
C VAL A 47 4.26 5.15 12.13
N THR A 48 2.98 5.48 11.92
CA THR A 48 2.48 6.87 12.00
C THR A 48 1.30 6.99 12.96
N GLU A 49 1.33 8.03 13.80
CA GLU A 49 0.39 8.23 14.89
C GLU A 49 -1.06 8.29 14.43
N CYS A 50 -1.34 9.03 13.35
CA CYS A 50 -2.67 9.14 12.77
C CYS A 50 -3.21 7.78 12.31
N THR A 51 -2.37 6.88 11.81
CA THR A 51 -2.79 5.53 11.41
C THR A 51 -3.06 4.67 12.65
N GLU A 52 -2.19 4.75 13.65
CA GLU A 52 -2.34 4.03 14.92
C GLU A 52 -3.61 4.46 15.66
N GLN A 53 -3.89 5.76 15.76
CA GLN A 53 -5.13 6.31 16.32
C GLN A 53 -6.38 5.83 15.56
N ARG A 54 -6.33 5.77 14.22
CA ARG A 54 -7.42 5.21 13.40
C ARG A 54 -7.63 3.71 13.65
N VAL A 55 -6.56 2.94 13.81
CA VAL A 55 -6.60 1.51 14.17
C VAL A 55 -7.25 1.34 15.55
N LEU A 56 -6.78 2.08 16.56
CA LEU A 56 -7.29 1.98 17.93
C LEU A 56 -8.75 2.40 18.04
N SER A 57 -9.15 3.46 17.32
CA SER A 57 -10.55 3.88 17.23
C SER A 57 -11.45 2.80 16.61
N TYR A 58 -10.98 2.14 15.54
CA TYR A 58 -11.71 1.04 14.91
C TYR A 58 -11.78 -0.22 15.77
N ILE A 59 -10.71 -0.57 16.49
CA ILE A 59 -10.72 -1.70 17.44
C ILE A 59 -11.76 -1.44 18.53
N ARG A 60 -11.71 -0.27 19.19
CA ARG A 60 -12.66 0.08 20.27
C ARG A 60 -14.12 0.21 19.82
N SER A 61 -14.38 0.48 18.54
CA SER A 61 -15.76 0.54 18.03
C SER A 61 -16.33 -0.82 17.60
N HIS A 62 -15.51 -1.88 17.60
CA HIS A 62 -15.92 -3.23 17.15
C HIS A 62 -15.60 -4.34 18.17
N HIS A 63 -14.75 -4.05 19.15
CA HIS A 63 -14.44 -4.91 20.29
C HIS A 63 -15.17 -4.38 21.54
N HIS A 64 -15.98 -5.23 22.17
CA HIS A 64 -16.57 -4.93 23.47
C HIS A 64 -15.69 -5.52 24.57
N ASP A 65 -15.17 -4.69 25.46
CA ASP A 65 -14.47 -5.18 26.66
C ASP A 65 -15.47 -5.86 27.60
N HIS A 66 -15.27 -7.15 27.87
CA HIS A 66 -16.02 -7.92 28.89
C HIS A 66 -15.70 -7.48 30.35
N HIS A 67 -15.07 -6.31 30.54
CA HIS A 67 -14.62 -5.81 31.84
C HIS A 67 -15.17 -4.42 32.22
N SER A 68 -16.12 -3.86 31.47
CA SER A 68 -16.77 -2.57 31.81
C SER A 68 -18.20 -2.72 32.34
N ASP A 69 -18.36 -3.51 33.42
CA ASP A 69 -19.52 -3.40 34.31
C ASP A 69 -19.50 -2.04 35.04
N ASN A 70 -19.94 -0.97 34.36
CA ASN A 70 -20.71 0.17 34.87
C ASN A 70 -20.73 1.35 33.87
N HIS A 71 -21.65 1.30 32.91
CA HIS A 71 -22.74 2.27 32.78
C HIS A 71 -23.47 2.14 31.42
N CYS A 72 -24.72 1.71 31.52
CA CYS A 72 -25.84 1.96 30.60
C CYS A 72 -25.55 2.61 29.23
N HIS A 73 -25.72 1.82 28.16
CA HIS A 73 -26.88 1.94 27.28
C HIS A 73 -27.10 0.65 26.46
N HIS A 74 -28.37 0.32 26.19
CA HIS A 74 -28.73 -0.85 25.39
C HIS A 74 -28.28 -0.69 23.93
N SER A 75 -27.39 -1.58 23.49
CA SER A 75 -27.39 -2.06 22.11
C SER A 75 -27.02 -3.55 22.09
N ASP A 76 -27.94 -4.40 21.64
CA ASP A 76 -27.77 -5.84 21.48
C ASP A 76 -26.84 -6.18 20.28
N ASN A 77 -25.63 -5.64 20.31
CA ASN A 77 -24.63 -5.82 19.28
C ASN A 77 -23.53 -6.72 19.85
N HIS A 78 -23.72 -8.03 19.78
CA HIS A 78 -22.70 -9.01 20.13
C HIS A 78 -21.39 -8.66 19.39
N GLY A 79 -20.33 -8.33 20.13
CA GLY A 79 -19.03 -7.97 19.55
C GLY A 79 -18.52 -9.07 18.62
N LYS A 80 -18.08 -8.70 17.43
CA LYS A 80 -17.59 -9.66 16.43
C LYS A 80 -16.24 -10.20 16.88
N ASP A 81 -16.02 -11.51 16.73
CA ASP A 81 -14.72 -12.12 17.07
C ASP A 81 -13.60 -11.43 16.26
N MET A 82 -12.51 -11.07 16.93
CA MET A 82 -11.49 -10.19 16.36
C MET A 82 -10.09 -10.80 16.45
N ILE A 83 -9.33 -10.68 15.37
CA ILE A 83 -7.89 -10.94 15.34
C ILE A 83 -7.17 -9.66 14.94
N VAL A 84 -6.21 -9.20 15.74
CA VAL A 84 -5.38 -8.04 15.40
C VAL A 84 -4.05 -8.52 14.81
N ALA A 85 -3.81 -8.22 13.53
CA ALA A 85 -2.61 -8.60 12.81
C ALA A 85 -1.68 -7.40 12.57
N GLY A 86 -0.44 -7.65 12.15
CA GLY A 86 0.45 -6.63 11.60
C GLY A 86 1.38 -5.97 12.62
N CYS A 87 1.80 -4.74 12.33
CA CYS A 87 2.95 -4.13 13.01
C CYS A 87 2.65 -3.67 14.46
N LEU A 88 1.41 -3.32 14.79
CA LEU A 88 1.04 -2.83 16.13
C LEU A 88 1.16 -3.89 17.22
N PRO A 89 0.56 -5.10 17.12
CA PRO A 89 0.75 -6.16 18.12
C PRO A 89 2.20 -6.63 18.22
N ALA A 90 2.99 -6.53 17.14
CA ALA A 90 4.40 -6.86 17.17
C ALA A 90 5.26 -5.83 17.94
N ALA A 91 4.92 -4.53 17.84
CA ALA A 91 5.67 -3.46 18.51
C ALA A 91 5.21 -3.24 19.96
N GLN A 92 3.92 -3.38 20.23
CA GLN A 92 3.25 -3.02 21.48
C GLN A 92 2.28 -4.14 21.95
N PRO A 93 2.76 -5.38 22.18
CA PRO A 93 1.91 -6.52 22.52
C PRO A 93 1.12 -6.31 23.82
N GLU A 94 1.77 -5.80 24.87
CA GLU A 94 1.10 -5.52 26.14
C GLU A 94 -0.05 -4.52 25.98
N TYR A 95 0.09 -3.52 25.10
CA TYR A 95 -0.98 -2.57 24.86
C TYR A 95 -2.20 -3.21 24.17
N MET A 96 -2.01 -4.28 23.39
CA MET A 96 -3.13 -5.04 22.82
C MET A 96 -3.84 -5.87 23.90
N ARG A 97 -3.09 -6.49 24.82
CA ARG A 97 -3.67 -7.21 25.98
C ARG A 97 -4.50 -6.29 26.87
N HIS A 98 -4.03 -5.07 27.12
CA HIS A 98 -4.78 -4.05 27.88
C HIS A 98 -6.05 -3.55 27.18
N LEU A 99 -6.26 -3.87 25.89
CA LEU A 99 -7.49 -3.60 25.13
C LEU A 99 -8.35 -4.86 24.95
N GLY A 100 -8.13 -5.89 25.77
CA GLY A 100 -8.86 -7.17 25.71
C GLY A 100 -8.54 -8.03 24.48
N ILE A 101 -7.50 -7.71 23.70
CA ILE A 101 -7.16 -8.44 22.48
C ILE A 101 -6.17 -9.57 22.78
N ASP A 102 -6.69 -10.79 22.93
CA ASP A 102 -5.89 -12.00 23.13
C ASP A 102 -5.43 -12.67 21.82
N LYS A 103 -6.18 -12.51 20.73
CA LYS A 103 -5.87 -13.09 19.41
C LYS A 103 -5.11 -12.08 18.55
N PHE A 104 -3.78 -12.19 18.49
CA PHE A 104 -2.98 -11.33 17.61
C PHE A 104 -1.84 -12.03 16.89
N ILE A 105 -1.42 -11.44 15.76
CA ILE A 105 -0.45 -12.00 14.82
C ILE A 105 0.53 -10.93 14.37
N THR A 106 1.81 -11.31 14.26
CA THR A 106 2.88 -10.42 13.81
C THR A 106 3.16 -10.62 12.32
N PRO A 107 3.85 -9.69 11.62
CA PRO A 107 4.24 -9.89 10.23
C PRO A 107 5.19 -11.07 10.01
N ARG A 108 5.83 -11.57 11.08
CA ARG A 108 6.70 -12.76 11.06
C ARG A 108 5.95 -14.08 11.27
N THR A 109 4.69 -14.03 11.73
CA THR A 109 3.87 -15.19 12.09
C THR A 109 2.56 -15.26 11.30
N LEU A 110 2.49 -14.61 10.13
CA LEU A 110 1.26 -14.52 9.31
C LEU A 110 0.66 -15.90 8.96
N ASN A 111 1.50 -16.90 8.71
CA ASN A 111 1.06 -18.27 8.38
C ASN A 111 0.34 -18.97 9.55
N ASP A 112 0.62 -18.56 10.80
CA ASP A 112 -0.01 -19.13 11.99
C ASP A 112 -1.46 -18.69 12.17
N ILE A 113 -2.01 -17.81 11.31
CA ILE A 113 -3.42 -17.38 11.39
C ILE A 113 -4.40 -18.54 11.28
N THR A 114 -4.03 -19.59 10.55
CA THR A 114 -4.80 -20.83 10.43
C THR A 114 -4.94 -21.60 11.76
N ARG A 115 -4.16 -21.25 12.80
CA ARG A 115 -4.27 -21.79 14.16
C ARG A 115 -5.22 -20.99 15.05
N LEU A 116 -5.44 -19.71 14.75
CA LEU A 116 -6.34 -18.83 15.52
C LEU A 116 -7.80 -18.86 15.02
N ILE A 117 -8.04 -19.48 13.86
CA ILE A 117 -9.37 -19.58 13.24
C ILE A 117 -9.80 -21.05 13.23
N PRO A 118 -11.00 -21.41 13.73
CA PRO A 118 -11.50 -22.79 13.72
C PRO A 118 -11.63 -23.35 12.30
N LYS A 119 -10.99 -24.49 12.00
CA LYS A 119 -11.08 -25.13 10.68
C LYS A 119 -12.53 -25.45 10.32
N ASN A 120 -12.96 -25.02 9.13
CA ASN A 120 -14.29 -25.32 8.63
C ASN A 120 -14.31 -26.71 7.95
N THR A 121 -14.60 -27.76 8.70
CA THR A 121 -14.61 -29.17 8.22
C THR A 121 -15.73 -29.50 7.22
N THR A 122 -16.52 -28.52 6.77
CA THR A 122 -17.73 -28.73 5.94
C THR A 122 -17.53 -28.58 4.43
N LYS A 123 -16.30 -28.35 3.94
CA LYS A 123 -15.98 -28.41 2.49
C LYS A 123 -14.65 -29.12 2.22
N PRO A 124 -14.58 -30.06 1.27
CA PRO A 124 -13.34 -30.74 0.90
C PRO A 124 -12.40 -29.81 0.13
N VAL A 125 -11.10 -29.94 0.38
CA VAL A 125 -10.03 -29.33 -0.42
C VAL A 125 -9.84 -30.17 -1.70
N PRO A 126 -9.72 -29.58 -2.90
CA PRO A 126 -9.40 -30.35 -4.10
C PRO A 126 -7.92 -30.73 -4.11
N GLU A 127 -7.61 -32.03 -4.22
CA GLU A 127 -6.25 -32.51 -4.46
C GLU A 127 -5.82 -32.24 -5.92
N ASN A 128 -4.54 -31.92 -6.10
CA ASN A 128 -3.96 -31.55 -7.39
C ASN A 128 -3.56 -32.81 -8.19
N THR A 129 -4.04 -32.95 -9.42
CA THR A 129 -3.49 -33.87 -10.43
C THR A 129 -3.27 -33.16 -11.77
N ALA A 130 -2.42 -33.77 -12.61
CA ALA A 130 -1.71 -33.13 -13.75
C ALA A 130 -2.61 -32.80 -14.98
N PRO A 131 -2.12 -32.01 -15.97
CA PRO A 131 -2.99 -31.27 -16.89
C PRO A 131 -3.47 -32.05 -18.12
N GLY A 132 -4.71 -31.80 -18.53
CA GLY A 132 -5.34 -32.29 -19.77
C GLY A 132 -5.97 -31.18 -20.62
N LEU A 133 -6.11 -31.43 -21.92
CA LEU A 133 -6.42 -30.49 -23.01
C LEU A 133 -7.75 -29.68 -22.90
N ILE A 134 -7.76 -28.52 -23.57
CA ILE A 134 -8.85 -27.51 -23.58
C ILE A 134 -9.92 -27.82 -24.66
N PRO A 135 -11.22 -27.64 -24.33
CA PRO A 135 -12.19 -27.07 -25.30
C PRO A 135 -12.87 -25.76 -24.82
N LYS A 136 -13.60 -25.10 -25.74
CA LYS A 136 -14.03 -23.68 -25.67
C LYS A 136 -15.46 -23.46 -25.12
N ASN A 137 -15.68 -22.26 -24.53
CA ASN A 137 -16.96 -21.54 -24.30
C ASN A 137 -18.00 -22.24 -23.36
N SER A 138 -18.87 -21.55 -22.60
CA SER A 138 -19.18 -20.12 -22.39
C SER A 138 -19.64 -19.85 -20.92
N LEU A 139 -19.93 -18.59 -20.55
CA LEU A 139 -20.08 -18.10 -19.16
C LEU A 139 -21.35 -18.60 -18.43
N PRO A 140 -21.36 -18.61 -17.08
CA PRO A 140 -22.07 -17.52 -16.38
C PRO A 140 -21.36 -16.93 -15.14
N THR A 141 -22.01 -15.94 -14.54
CA THR A 141 -21.50 -14.94 -13.60
C THR A 141 -21.44 -15.40 -12.13
N SER A 142 -20.38 -15.06 -11.40
CA SER A 142 -20.35 -15.08 -9.93
C SER A 142 -19.51 -13.92 -9.38
N THR A 143 -20.07 -13.21 -8.41
CA THR A 143 -19.53 -11.95 -7.88
C THR A 143 -18.71 -12.21 -6.62
N ALA A 144 -17.45 -11.77 -6.56
CA ALA A 144 -16.79 -11.52 -5.28
C ALA A 144 -16.01 -10.19 -5.30
N ILE A 145 -15.91 -9.60 -4.12
CA ILE A 145 -15.76 -8.15 -3.92
C ILE A 145 -14.29 -7.82 -3.59
N ALA A 146 -13.81 -6.67 -4.08
CA ALA A 146 -12.46 -6.19 -3.78
C ALA A 146 -12.39 -5.64 -2.35
N VAL A 147 -11.34 -5.99 -1.62
CA VAL A 147 -10.94 -5.24 -0.42
C VAL A 147 -10.56 -3.81 -0.84
N PRO A 148 -11.27 -2.75 -0.42
CA PRO A 148 -11.01 -1.40 -0.92
C PRO A 148 -9.68 -0.83 -0.38
N MET A 149 -8.84 -0.30 -1.26
CA MET A 149 -7.72 0.55 -0.86
C MET A 149 -8.22 1.98 -0.57
N GLU A 150 -8.39 2.35 0.70
CA GLU A 150 -8.59 3.75 1.08
C GLU A 150 -7.32 4.58 0.88
N THR A 151 -7.41 5.63 0.07
CA THR A 151 -6.39 6.69 0.02
C THR A 151 -6.62 7.68 1.16
N MET A 152 -5.56 8.01 1.90
CA MET A 152 -5.54 9.14 2.84
C MET A 152 -6.02 10.43 2.13
N GLY A 153 -7.14 10.99 2.58
CA GLY A 153 -7.70 12.24 2.05
C GLY A 153 -8.10 13.16 3.20
N SER A 154 -7.65 14.42 3.14
CA SER A 154 -7.97 15.45 4.14
C SER A 154 -9.42 15.90 4.02
N GLY A 155 -10.23 15.66 5.06
CA GLY A 155 -11.63 16.07 5.09
C GLY A 155 -11.83 17.55 5.39
N HIS A 156 -12.68 18.20 4.59
CA HIS A 156 -13.46 19.38 4.99
C HIS A 156 -14.94 19.06 4.75
N LYS A 157 -15.78 19.40 5.71
CA LYS A 157 -17.24 19.22 5.64
C LYS A 157 -17.90 20.51 5.17
N THR A 158 -18.78 20.42 4.19
CA THR A 158 -19.91 21.34 3.99
C THR A 158 -21.16 20.51 3.74
N SER A 159 -22.27 20.90 4.35
CA SER A 159 -23.56 20.19 4.32
C SER A 159 -24.52 20.81 3.33
N HIS A 160 -25.32 20.02 2.61
CA HIS A 160 -26.66 20.44 2.13
C HIS A 160 -27.62 19.24 2.04
N ASN A 161 -28.93 19.52 2.01
CA ASN A 161 -30.02 18.63 2.38
C ASN A 161 -30.65 17.81 1.22
N ASN A 162 -31.53 16.87 1.63
CA ASN A 162 -32.23 15.83 0.86
C ASN A 162 -33.25 16.28 -0.21
N LEU A 163 -33.54 15.39 -1.18
CA LEU A 163 -34.84 14.87 -1.71
C LEU A 163 -34.57 14.09 -3.05
N SER A 164 -35.40 13.20 -3.64
CA SER A 164 -36.60 12.44 -3.21
C SER A 164 -36.92 11.23 -4.13
N THR A 165 -37.16 10.05 -3.52
CA THR A 165 -38.14 8.98 -3.91
C THR A 165 -38.26 8.35 -5.33
N SER A 166 -38.31 7.00 -5.32
CA SER A 166 -39.01 6.08 -6.26
C SER A 166 -38.37 5.81 -7.65
N ARG A 167 -38.60 4.67 -8.34
CA ARG A 167 -39.56 3.55 -8.16
C ARG A 167 -38.97 2.25 -8.78
N ALA A 168 -39.46 1.07 -8.37
CA ALA A 168 -38.96 -0.24 -8.86
C ALA A 168 -39.82 -0.85 -9.98
N ILE A 169 -39.22 -1.70 -10.83
CA ILE A 169 -39.88 -2.61 -11.79
C ILE A 169 -39.13 -3.96 -11.80
N THR A 170 -39.85 -5.07 -12.03
CA THR A 170 -39.46 -6.46 -11.67
C THR A 170 -39.34 -7.45 -12.83
N ALA A 171 -38.49 -8.47 -12.64
CA ALA A 171 -38.65 -9.88 -13.12
C ALA A 171 -38.46 -10.15 -14.64
N PRO A 172 -38.25 -11.41 -15.10
CA PRO A 172 -38.38 -12.71 -14.39
C PRO A 172 -37.17 -13.67 -14.44
N VAL A 173 -37.39 -14.88 -13.89
CA VAL A 173 -36.44 -15.99 -13.71
C VAL A 173 -36.95 -17.22 -14.46
N GLU A 174 -36.05 -18.02 -15.05
CA GLU A 174 -36.35 -19.41 -15.44
C GLU A 174 -35.25 -20.38 -14.99
N THR A 175 -35.65 -21.66 -14.86
CA THR A 175 -34.94 -22.74 -14.17
C THR A 175 -34.45 -23.83 -15.12
N THR A 176 -33.37 -24.55 -14.78
CA THR A 176 -33.28 -26.03 -14.81
C THR A 176 -31.85 -26.55 -14.53
N GLY A 177 -31.73 -27.83 -14.15
CA GLY A 177 -30.53 -28.65 -14.38
C GLY A 177 -29.45 -28.61 -13.29
N ARG A 178 -29.46 -29.60 -12.38
CA ARG A 178 -28.30 -29.91 -11.52
C ARG A 178 -27.34 -30.82 -12.27
N ASP A 179 -26.06 -30.45 -12.33
CA ASP A 179 -24.99 -31.43 -12.51
C ASP A 179 -23.72 -31.04 -11.75
N ARG A 180 -23.07 -32.03 -11.12
CA ARG A 180 -21.92 -31.81 -10.23
C ARG A 180 -20.64 -31.61 -11.06
N LYS A 181 -20.01 -30.44 -10.99
CA LYS A 181 -18.66 -30.22 -11.54
C LYS A 181 -17.71 -29.55 -10.54
N THR A 182 -16.47 -30.04 -10.53
CA THR A 182 -15.36 -29.63 -9.68
C THR A 182 -14.85 -28.23 -10.05
N THR A 183 -14.58 -27.41 -9.04
CA THR A 183 -14.29 -25.99 -9.19
C THR A 183 -12.79 -25.68 -9.16
N HIS A 184 -12.20 -25.29 -10.30
CA HIS A 184 -10.90 -24.59 -10.28
C HIS A 184 -11.10 -23.15 -9.82
N ASN A 185 -10.51 -22.83 -8.67
CA ASN A 185 -10.78 -21.60 -7.93
C ASN A 185 -9.98 -20.40 -8.50
N ARG A 186 -10.48 -19.75 -9.57
CA ARG A 186 -9.98 -18.43 -9.99
C ARG A 186 -10.51 -17.35 -9.05
N LEU A 187 -9.61 -16.60 -8.44
CA LEU A 187 -9.96 -15.39 -7.69
C LEU A 187 -10.53 -14.34 -8.68
N PRO A 188 -11.66 -13.68 -8.38
CA PRO A 188 -12.29 -12.75 -9.32
C PRO A 188 -11.53 -11.42 -9.45
N THR A 189 -11.56 -10.89 -10.67
CA THR A 189 -10.88 -9.67 -11.17
C THR A 189 -11.49 -8.37 -10.63
N SER A 190 -11.48 -8.21 -9.32
CA SER A 190 -12.01 -7.04 -8.61
C SER A 190 -10.96 -5.92 -8.40
N THR A 191 -9.67 -6.23 -8.54
CA THR A 191 -8.52 -5.31 -8.52
C THR A 191 -7.61 -5.55 -9.73
N ALA A 192 -6.97 -4.48 -10.22
CA ALA A 192 -5.89 -4.56 -11.22
C ALA A 192 -4.48 -4.60 -10.59
N ILE A 193 -4.37 -4.41 -9.27
CA ILE A 193 -3.11 -4.22 -8.54
C ILE A 193 -2.99 -5.28 -7.45
N ALA A 194 -1.81 -5.88 -7.30
CA ALA A 194 -1.43 -6.68 -6.14
C ALA A 194 -0.08 -6.21 -5.56
N ALA A 195 0.05 -6.31 -4.23
CA ALA A 195 1.31 -6.08 -3.54
C ALA A 195 2.01 -7.41 -3.24
N VAL A 196 3.34 -7.47 -3.41
CA VAL A 196 4.20 -8.63 -3.15
C VAL A 196 5.33 -8.21 -2.22
N ASN A 197 5.43 -8.79 -1.03
CA ASN A 197 6.57 -8.55 -0.15
C ASN A 197 7.78 -9.33 -0.67
N ILE A 198 8.83 -8.63 -1.11
CA ILE A 198 10.09 -9.25 -1.55
C ILE A 198 11.03 -9.50 -0.36
N ALA A 199 10.89 -8.72 0.70
CA ALA A 199 11.59 -8.89 1.97
C ALA A 199 10.75 -8.36 3.13
N THR A 200 11.02 -8.85 4.35
CA THR A 200 10.51 -8.29 5.60
C THR A 200 11.67 -7.86 6.51
N GLY A 201 11.39 -6.98 7.47
CA GLY A 201 12.39 -6.46 8.41
C GLY A 201 13.32 -5.43 7.80
N CYS A 202 14.31 -4.97 8.55
CA CYS A 202 15.20 -3.89 8.11
C CYS A 202 16.57 -3.94 8.83
N ILE A 203 17.66 -3.72 8.08
CA ILE A 203 19.02 -3.62 8.64
C ILE A 203 19.26 -2.30 9.39
N GLY A 204 18.51 -1.24 9.08
CA GLY A 204 18.79 0.12 9.55
C GLY A 204 18.50 0.38 11.05
N GLU A 205 19.28 1.29 11.65
CA GLU A 205 19.18 1.68 13.06
C GLU A 205 18.48 3.04 13.32
N CYS A 206 17.63 3.49 12.41
CA CYS A 206 17.11 4.86 12.44
C CYS A 206 16.47 5.21 13.80
N SER A 207 16.90 6.31 14.40
CA SER A 207 16.69 6.64 15.82
C SER A 207 15.22 6.76 16.26
N TYR A 208 14.31 6.96 15.30
CA TYR A 208 12.87 7.14 15.46
C TYR A 208 12.01 5.96 14.97
N CYS A 209 12.61 4.94 14.34
CA CYS A 209 11.86 3.98 13.53
C CYS A 209 11.54 2.70 14.30
N ILE A 210 10.25 2.46 14.56
CA ILE A 210 9.77 1.26 15.27
C ILE A 210 9.78 -0.03 14.41
N VAL A 211 10.05 0.10 13.11
CA VAL A 211 9.91 -0.99 12.13
C VAL A 211 10.79 -2.20 12.46
N LYS A 212 12.04 -1.99 12.90
CA LYS A 212 12.95 -3.08 13.25
C LYS A 212 12.43 -3.92 14.43
N LYS A 213 11.80 -3.28 15.43
CA LYS A 213 11.07 -4.00 16.50
C LYS A 213 9.85 -4.75 15.97
N ALA A 214 9.07 -4.12 15.08
CA ALA A 214 7.80 -4.66 14.59
C ALA A 214 7.94 -5.80 13.56
N ARG A 215 9.02 -5.81 12.76
CA ARG A 215 9.22 -6.75 11.64
C ARG A 215 10.51 -7.57 11.71
N GLY A 216 11.45 -7.23 12.61
CA GLY A 216 12.71 -7.94 12.79
C GLY A 216 13.85 -7.45 11.91
N GLU A 217 14.93 -8.22 11.91
CA GLU A 217 16.03 -8.11 10.95
C GLU A 217 15.55 -8.39 9.52
N LEU A 218 16.37 -7.99 8.53
CA LEU A 218 16.11 -8.29 7.13
C LEU A 218 15.96 -9.81 6.92
N THR A 219 14.94 -10.20 6.17
CA THR A 219 14.75 -11.54 5.63
C THR A 219 14.14 -11.44 4.24
N SER A 220 14.93 -11.77 3.22
CA SER A 220 14.53 -11.72 1.81
C SER A 220 13.91 -13.04 1.35
N LYS A 221 12.90 -12.94 0.49
CA LYS A 221 12.39 -14.10 -0.25
C LYS A 221 13.37 -14.50 -1.36
N SER A 222 13.38 -15.76 -1.74
CA SER A 222 14.14 -16.21 -2.90
C SER A 222 13.53 -15.69 -4.22
N ILE A 223 14.37 -15.40 -5.22
CA ILE A 223 13.89 -15.00 -6.56
C ILE A 223 12.89 -16.02 -7.14
N PRO A 224 13.12 -17.36 -7.08
CA PRO A 224 12.14 -18.34 -7.56
C PRO A 224 10.76 -18.25 -6.89
N GLU A 225 10.71 -18.02 -5.57
CA GLU A 225 9.45 -17.83 -4.83
C GLU A 225 8.70 -16.59 -5.34
N ILE A 226 9.39 -15.45 -5.47
CA ILE A 226 8.79 -14.20 -5.96
C ILE A 226 8.32 -14.36 -7.42
N LYS A 227 9.11 -15.01 -8.29
CA LYS A 227 8.72 -15.29 -9.68
C LYS A 227 7.47 -16.16 -9.76
N GLN A 228 7.38 -17.21 -8.95
CA GLN A 228 6.19 -18.08 -8.89
C GLN A 228 4.95 -17.29 -8.42
N GLU A 229 5.11 -16.48 -7.37
CA GLU A 229 4.05 -15.64 -6.80
C GLU A 229 3.55 -14.60 -7.82
N VAL A 230 4.46 -13.89 -8.49
CA VAL A 230 4.13 -12.91 -9.53
C VAL A 230 3.46 -13.56 -10.74
N THR A 231 3.96 -14.72 -11.20
CA THR A 231 3.34 -15.48 -12.31
C THR A 231 1.91 -15.93 -11.97
N LYS A 232 1.67 -16.39 -10.73
CA LYS A 232 0.33 -16.69 -10.21
C LYS A 232 -0.58 -15.46 -10.22
N LEU A 233 -0.07 -14.27 -9.84
CA LEU A 233 -0.87 -13.04 -9.84
C LEU A 233 -1.23 -12.60 -11.27
N ILE A 234 -0.27 -12.60 -12.20
CA ILE A 234 -0.48 -12.23 -13.61
C ILE A 234 -1.50 -13.17 -14.28
N SER A 235 -1.38 -14.49 -14.06
CA SER A 235 -2.34 -15.47 -14.61
C SER A 235 -3.77 -15.35 -14.05
N ASN A 236 -3.96 -14.66 -12.93
CA ASN A 236 -5.26 -14.28 -12.37
C ASN A 236 -5.74 -12.89 -12.83
N GLY A 237 -5.06 -12.24 -13.78
CA GLY A 237 -5.46 -10.97 -14.37
C GLY A 237 -4.99 -9.72 -13.61
N ILE A 238 -4.00 -9.85 -12.71
CA ILE A 238 -3.35 -8.67 -12.12
C ILE A 238 -2.47 -7.99 -13.17
N TRP A 239 -2.68 -6.68 -13.33
CA TRP A 239 -1.92 -5.82 -14.22
C TRP A 239 -0.69 -5.21 -13.55
N GLU A 240 -0.77 -4.85 -12.27
CA GLU A 240 0.32 -4.17 -11.56
C GLU A 240 0.78 -4.96 -10.34
N ILE A 241 2.09 -5.23 -10.31
CA ILE A 241 2.81 -5.78 -9.17
C ILE A 241 3.51 -4.64 -8.43
N GLN A 242 3.12 -4.38 -7.19
CA GLN A 242 3.85 -3.48 -6.30
C GLN A 242 4.82 -4.28 -5.45
N LEU A 243 6.12 -4.16 -5.73
CA LEU A 243 7.15 -4.76 -4.89
C LEU A 243 7.22 -3.99 -3.57
N ALA A 244 7.17 -4.73 -2.47
CA ALA A 244 7.07 -4.20 -1.13
C ALA A 244 8.17 -4.74 -0.22
N GLY A 245 8.62 -3.88 0.67
CA GLY A 245 9.63 -4.14 1.68
C GLY A 245 9.70 -2.94 2.60
N GLN A 246 10.51 -3.01 3.65
CA GLN A 246 10.79 -1.86 4.50
C GLN A 246 11.87 -0.97 3.88
N ASP A 247 12.75 -1.59 3.10
CA ASP A 247 13.71 -0.93 2.23
C ASP A 247 14.00 -1.89 1.06
N THR A 248 13.46 -1.62 -0.13
CA THR A 248 13.64 -2.55 -1.25
C THR A 248 15.06 -2.57 -1.80
N ALA A 249 15.87 -1.53 -1.54
CA ALA A 249 17.28 -1.50 -1.95
C ALA A 249 18.17 -2.39 -1.07
N CYS A 250 17.66 -2.86 0.07
CA CYS A 250 18.31 -3.88 0.90
C CYS A 250 17.94 -5.32 0.50
N TYR A 251 17.07 -5.54 -0.49
CA TYR A 251 16.67 -6.90 -0.89
C TYR A 251 17.90 -7.73 -1.31
N GLY A 252 18.02 -8.92 -0.74
CA GLY A 252 19.05 -9.89 -1.07
C GLY A 252 20.38 -9.73 -0.32
N LEU A 253 20.59 -8.66 0.46
CA LEU A 253 21.82 -8.47 1.25
C LEU A 253 22.06 -9.58 2.29
N ASP A 254 21.01 -10.29 2.69
CA ASP A 254 21.03 -11.45 3.59
C ASP A 254 21.16 -12.80 2.86
N THR A 255 21.01 -12.85 1.53
CA THR A 255 20.99 -14.10 0.74
C THR A 255 21.96 -14.12 -0.45
N GLY A 256 22.62 -13.00 -0.76
CA GLY A 256 23.47 -12.83 -1.94
C GLY A 256 22.75 -12.44 -3.23
N TYR A 257 21.43 -12.18 -3.19
CA TYR A 257 20.68 -11.62 -4.33
C TYR A 257 20.79 -10.10 -4.38
N SER A 258 20.30 -9.47 -5.44
CA SER A 258 20.15 -8.01 -5.51
C SER A 258 18.77 -7.56 -6.02
N LEU A 259 18.41 -6.30 -5.74
CA LEU A 259 17.17 -5.70 -6.30
C LEU A 259 17.21 -5.59 -7.84
N PRO A 260 18.31 -5.14 -8.50
CA PRO A 260 18.41 -5.13 -9.96
C PRO A 260 18.20 -6.53 -10.57
N GLU A 261 18.89 -7.55 -10.05
CA GLU A 261 18.74 -8.95 -10.48
C GLU A 261 17.27 -9.42 -10.40
N LEU A 262 16.59 -9.15 -9.29
CA LEU A 262 15.16 -9.46 -9.14
C LEU A 262 14.29 -8.71 -10.17
N LEU A 263 14.60 -7.45 -10.46
CA LEU A 263 13.85 -6.65 -11.43
C LEU A 263 13.98 -7.18 -12.86
N ASP A 264 15.17 -7.63 -13.26
CA ASP A 264 15.40 -8.27 -14.55
C ASP A 264 14.71 -9.63 -14.64
N GLU A 265 14.86 -10.46 -13.60
CA GLU A 265 14.25 -11.78 -13.51
C GLU A 265 12.71 -11.76 -13.51
N LEU A 266 12.10 -10.74 -12.89
CA LEU A 266 10.66 -10.48 -12.99
C LEU A 266 10.27 -9.91 -14.35
N SER A 267 11.10 -9.05 -14.95
CA SER A 267 10.85 -8.50 -16.28
C SER A 267 10.85 -9.56 -17.38
N ASN A 268 11.56 -10.68 -17.18
CA ASN A 268 11.56 -11.84 -18.06
C ASN A 268 10.27 -12.68 -18.01
N ILE A 269 9.36 -12.46 -17.04
CA ILE A 269 8.08 -13.19 -16.96
C ILE A 269 7.17 -12.82 -18.14
N ARG A 270 6.60 -13.83 -18.82
CA ARG A 270 5.67 -13.61 -19.94
C ARG A 270 4.33 -13.06 -19.46
N GLY A 271 3.89 -11.96 -20.07
CA GLY A 271 2.62 -11.30 -19.81
C GLY A 271 2.72 -9.79 -20.06
N ASP A 272 1.58 -9.13 -20.25
CA ASP A 272 1.50 -7.66 -20.27
C ASP A 272 1.08 -7.21 -18.86
N PHE A 273 2.03 -6.64 -18.12
CA PHE A 273 1.90 -6.20 -16.74
C PHE A 273 2.98 -5.16 -16.40
N ARG A 274 2.85 -4.49 -15.26
CA ARG A 274 3.80 -3.48 -14.78
C ARG A 274 4.29 -3.75 -13.38
N ILE A 275 5.54 -3.37 -13.12
CA ILE A 275 6.23 -3.45 -11.84
C ILE A 275 6.40 -2.04 -11.30
N ARG A 276 5.92 -1.82 -10.07
CA ARG A 276 6.17 -0.60 -9.30
C ARG A 276 7.04 -0.95 -8.10
N VAL A 277 8.28 -0.46 -8.11
CA VAL A 277 9.23 -0.66 -7.02
C VAL A 277 8.76 0.07 -5.75
N GLY A 278 9.12 -0.51 -4.60
CA GLY A 278 8.83 0.02 -3.27
C GLY A 278 9.71 1.22 -2.91
N MET A 279 9.69 1.58 -1.63
CA MET A 279 10.55 2.65 -1.11
C MET A 279 11.95 2.12 -0.84
N MET A 280 12.96 2.93 -1.16
CA MET A 280 14.38 2.61 -0.99
C MET A 280 15.05 3.62 -0.08
N ASN A 281 15.93 3.18 0.80
CA ASN A 281 16.76 4.06 1.62
C ASN A 281 17.94 4.59 0.79
N PRO A 282 18.23 5.90 0.74
CA PRO A 282 19.41 6.42 0.05
C PRO A 282 20.74 5.77 0.45
N ALA A 283 20.89 5.33 1.71
CA ALA A 283 22.11 4.64 2.17
C ALA A 283 22.37 3.31 1.43
N ALA A 284 21.32 2.56 1.07
CA ALA A 284 21.43 1.33 0.31
C ALA A 284 21.37 1.59 -1.20
N ALA A 285 20.43 2.44 -1.64
CA ALA A 285 20.21 2.75 -3.05
C ALA A 285 21.44 3.35 -3.75
N LYS A 286 22.26 4.15 -3.04
CA LYS A 286 23.49 4.73 -3.62
C LYS A 286 24.51 3.69 -4.11
N ASN A 287 24.49 2.49 -3.52
CA ASN A 287 25.43 1.42 -3.86
C ASN A 287 25.04 0.68 -5.15
N ILE A 288 23.75 0.68 -5.51
CA ILE A 288 23.16 -0.04 -6.65
C ILE A 288 22.61 0.91 -7.73
N THR A 289 22.94 2.20 -7.69
CA THR A 289 22.24 3.22 -8.51
C THR A 289 22.40 3.02 -10.02
N GLY A 290 23.57 2.56 -10.49
CA GLY A 290 23.79 2.27 -11.91
C GLY A 290 22.94 1.10 -12.41
N GLU A 291 23.11 -0.07 -11.79
CA GLU A 291 22.36 -1.29 -12.08
C GLU A 291 20.84 -1.09 -11.93
N LEU A 292 20.40 -0.30 -10.94
CA LEU A 292 18.99 0.05 -10.78
C LEU A 292 18.47 0.91 -11.94
N ILE A 293 19.27 1.84 -12.47
CA ILE A 293 18.92 2.63 -13.64
C ILE A 293 18.81 1.75 -14.89
N GLU A 294 19.72 0.78 -15.05
CA GLU A 294 19.72 -0.19 -16.15
C GLU A 294 18.49 -1.11 -16.09
N ALA A 295 18.22 -1.75 -14.94
CA ALA A 295 17.02 -2.55 -14.74
C ALA A 295 15.73 -1.74 -15.00
N TYR A 296 15.71 -0.47 -14.57
CA TYR A 296 14.60 0.44 -14.86
C TYR A 296 14.39 0.73 -16.34
N GLN A 297 15.31 0.38 -17.26
CA GLN A 297 15.11 0.60 -18.70
C GLN A 297 13.92 -0.21 -19.22
N ASN A 298 13.70 -1.41 -18.68
CA ASN A 298 12.64 -2.32 -19.10
C ASN A 298 11.25 -1.65 -19.09
N GLU A 299 10.46 -1.85 -20.14
CA GLU A 299 9.13 -1.25 -20.26
C GLU A 299 8.15 -1.71 -19.18
N LYS A 300 8.34 -2.89 -18.59
CA LYS A 300 7.49 -3.36 -17.48
C LYS A 300 7.67 -2.53 -16.22
N ILE A 301 8.85 -1.93 -16.01
CA ILE A 301 9.14 -1.15 -14.81
C ILE A 301 8.69 0.30 -15.00
N TYR A 302 7.85 0.78 -14.08
CA TYR A 302 7.46 2.18 -14.04
C TYR A 302 8.69 3.07 -13.79
N LYS A 303 8.80 4.18 -14.52
CA LYS A 303 9.86 5.19 -14.34
C LYS A 303 9.53 6.07 -13.12
N PHE A 304 9.49 5.43 -11.96
CA PHE A 304 9.04 5.95 -10.67
C PHE A 304 10.02 5.53 -9.57
N LEU A 305 10.74 6.50 -9.02
CA LEU A 305 11.73 6.32 -7.96
C LEU A 305 11.13 6.77 -6.61
N HIS A 306 10.90 5.85 -5.67
CA HIS A 306 10.50 6.19 -4.30
C HIS A 306 11.70 6.14 -3.37
N LEU A 307 12.24 7.31 -3.06
CA LEU A 307 13.49 7.50 -2.32
C LEU A 307 13.26 8.48 -1.16
N PRO A 308 12.86 8.00 0.04
CA PRO A 308 12.58 8.86 1.20
C PRO A 308 13.83 9.48 1.83
N VAL A 309 13.97 10.80 1.69
CA VAL A 309 15.13 11.53 2.28
C VAL A 309 14.97 11.85 3.76
N GLN A 310 13.73 11.95 4.28
CA GLN A 310 13.36 12.27 5.67
C GLN A 310 13.63 13.74 6.09
N SER A 311 14.81 14.29 5.81
CA SER A 311 15.15 15.70 6.08
C SER A 311 16.07 16.26 4.99
N GLY A 312 16.07 17.57 4.80
CA GLY A 312 17.08 18.27 3.98
C GLY A 312 18.25 18.85 4.77
N SER A 313 18.37 18.59 6.08
CA SER A 313 19.55 18.95 6.87
C SER A 313 20.40 17.73 7.18
N ASP A 314 21.67 17.75 6.77
CA ASP A 314 22.64 16.70 7.08
C ASP A 314 22.81 16.47 8.60
N THR A 315 22.70 17.52 9.43
CA THR A 315 22.73 17.39 10.90
C THR A 315 21.55 16.57 11.41
N VAL A 316 20.35 16.86 10.92
CA VAL A 316 19.14 16.10 11.31
C VAL A 316 19.18 14.67 10.74
N LEU A 317 19.76 14.45 9.56
CA LEU A 317 19.97 13.11 9.00
C LEU A 317 20.93 12.26 9.85
N GLU A 318 21.97 12.87 10.41
CA GLU A 318 22.90 12.21 11.33
C GLU A 318 22.21 11.85 12.66
N ASP A 319 21.48 12.79 13.27
CA ASP A 319 20.67 12.54 14.48
C ASP A 319 19.59 11.46 14.25
N MET A 320 19.06 11.38 13.03
CA MET A 320 18.12 10.35 12.59
C MET A 320 18.78 8.97 12.35
N LYS A 321 20.12 8.85 12.41
CA LYS A 321 20.91 7.67 12.03
C LYS A 321 20.56 7.18 10.62
N ARG A 322 20.76 8.05 9.63
CA ARG A 322 20.42 7.77 8.22
C ARG A 322 21.58 7.21 7.39
N HIS A 323 22.84 7.48 7.76
CA HIS A 323 24.05 6.97 7.08
C HIS A 323 24.18 7.40 5.60
N TYR A 324 23.58 8.53 5.25
CA TYR A 324 23.76 9.24 3.99
C TYR A 324 23.61 10.75 4.22
N LYS A 325 24.16 11.53 3.29
CA LYS A 325 23.99 12.99 3.25
C LYS A 325 22.99 13.41 2.16
N THR A 326 22.51 14.64 2.21
CA THR A 326 21.68 15.22 1.14
C THR A 326 22.40 15.19 -0.22
N GLU A 327 23.73 15.22 -0.24
CA GLU A 327 24.52 15.06 -1.47
C GLU A 327 24.42 13.65 -2.09
N ASP A 328 24.43 12.58 -1.28
CA ASP A 328 24.19 11.23 -1.79
C ASP A 328 22.81 11.14 -2.47
N TYR A 329 21.81 11.77 -1.83
CA TYR A 329 20.44 11.83 -2.33
C TYR A 329 20.31 12.60 -3.65
N ARG A 330 21.00 13.74 -3.79
CA ARG A 330 21.10 14.52 -5.05
C ARG A 330 21.67 13.67 -6.17
N LYS A 331 22.78 12.96 -5.93
CA LYS A 331 23.44 12.12 -6.95
C LYS A 331 22.51 11.05 -7.51
N ILE A 332 21.79 10.33 -6.65
CA ILE A 332 20.82 9.30 -7.08
C ILE A 332 19.72 9.92 -7.96
N ILE A 333 19.14 11.06 -7.54
CA ILE A 333 18.08 11.73 -8.30
C ILE A 333 18.59 12.28 -9.64
N SER A 334 19.79 12.85 -9.66
CA SER A 334 20.42 13.40 -10.85
C SER A 334 20.69 12.31 -11.89
N ALA A 335 21.28 11.18 -11.45
CA ALA A 335 21.49 10.01 -12.30
C ALA A 335 20.16 9.47 -12.85
N PHE A 336 19.17 9.26 -11.98
CA PHE A 336 17.86 8.75 -12.39
C PHE A 336 17.16 9.65 -13.42
N ARG A 337 17.23 10.98 -13.26
CA ARG A 337 16.63 11.93 -14.21
C ARG A 337 17.41 12.13 -15.49
N SER A 338 18.73 11.93 -15.46
CA SER A 338 19.55 11.97 -16.67
C SER A 338 19.14 10.86 -17.63
N SER A 339 18.86 9.67 -17.12
CA SER A 339 18.31 8.55 -17.91
C SER A 339 16.80 8.64 -18.15
N TYR A 340 16.04 9.20 -17.20
CA TYR A 340 14.57 9.30 -17.27
C TYR A 340 14.08 10.74 -17.01
N PRO A 341 14.14 11.66 -18.00
CA PRO A 341 13.77 13.07 -17.82
C PRO A 341 12.31 13.31 -17.39
N ASP A 342 11.39 12.45 -17.86
CA ASP A 342 9.97 12.42 -17.43
C ASP A 342 9.72 11.56 -16.19
N GLY A 343 10.76 10.94 -15.61
CA GLY A 343 10.65 10.03 -14.47
C GLY A 343 10.17 10.73 -13.19
N ILE A 344 9.27 10.06 -12.46
CA ILE A 344 8.74 10.60 -11.20
C ILE A 344 9.67 10.27 -10.04
N VAL A 345 10.03 11.30 -9.27
CA VAL A 345 10.59 11.14 -7.93
C VAL A 345 9.47 11.26 -6.89
N SER A 346 9.40 10.29 -5.98
CA SER A 346 8.60 10.29 -4.76
C SER A 346 9.53 10.32 -3.55
N THR A 347 9.30 11.24 -2.62
CA THR A 347 10.09 11.34 -1.39
C THR A 347 9.18 11.49 -0.16
N ASP A 348 9.74 11.24 1.01
CA ASP A 348 9.04 11.41 2.28
C ASP A 348 9.89 12.32 3.18
N PHE A 349 9.23 13.21 3.92
CA PHE A 349 9.85 14.11 4.91
C PHE A 349 9.19 13.96 6.28
N ILE A 350 10.00 14.05 7.34
CA ILE A 350 9.57 14.09 8.74
C ILE A 350 9.86 15.48 9.27
N VAL A 351 8.82 16.30 9.46
CA VAL A 351 8.95 17.66 10.00
C VAL A 351 8.77 17.68 11.52
N GLY A 352 9.53 18.55 12.18
CA GLY A 352 9.56 18.73 13.63
C GLY A 352 10.15 17.56 14.40
N TYR A 353 11.13 16.87 13.81
CA TYR A 353 12.01 15.95 14.53
C TYR A 353 12.68 16.68 15.72
N PRO A 354 12.92 16.03 16.88
CA PRO A 354 13.25 16.74 18.12
C PRO A 354 14.43 17.73 18.06
N THR A 355 15.43 17.48 17.19
CA THR A 355 16.61 18.35 17.01
C THR A 355 16.47 19.36 15.85
N GLU A 356 15.37 19.36 15.09
CA GLU A 356 15.20 20.21 13.88
C GLU A 356 15.03 21.71 14.23
N ARG A 357 16.06 22.52 13.99
CA ARG A 357 16.02 23.98 14.19
C ARG A 357 15.34 24.67 13.00
N GLY A 358 15.19 26.00 13.09
CA GLY A 358 14.59 26.80 12.00
C GLY A 358 15.36 26.69 10.68
N GLU A 359 16.69 26.76 10.75
CA GLU A 359 17.59 26.58 9.60
C GLU A 359 17.49 25.20 8.95
N ASP A 360 17.40 24.13 9.76
CA ASP A 360 17.30 22.74 9.27
C ASP A 360 16.02 22.53 8.44
N PHE A 361 14.92 23.20 8.83
CA PHE A 361 13.69 23.19 8.07
C PHE A 361 13.79 24.04 6.78
N GLN A 362 14.54 25.14 6.77
CA GLN A 362 14.81 25.89 5.54
C GLN A 362 15.66 25.09 4.55
N HIS A 363 16.64 24.31 5.02
CA HIS A 363 17.37 23.35 4.17
C HIS A 363 16.43 22.28 3.60
N THR A 364 15.43 21.84 4.36
CA THR A 364 14.37 20.91 3.89
C THR A 364 13.50 21.54 2.78
N LEU A 365 13.09 22.80 2.91
CA LEU A 365 12.39 23.53 1.85
C LEU A 365 13.27 23.76 0.60
N ALA A 366 14.54 24.10 0.80
CA ALA A 366 15.51 24.29 -0.28
C ALA A 366 15.74 22.99 -1.06
N LEU A 367 15.95 21.86 -0.36
CA LEU A 367 16.11 20.56 -1.01
C LEU A 367 14.86 20.17 -1.81
N LEU A 368 13.64 20.35 -1.27
CA LEU A 368 12.42 20.06 -2.02
C LEU A 368 12.30 20.92 -3.30
N ARG A 369 12.67 22.21 -3.23
CA ARG A 369 12.73 23.12 -4.39
C ARG A 369 13.74 22.65 -5.42
N GLU A 370 14.91 22.24 -4.98
CA GLU A 370 16.00 21.77 -5.84
C GLU A 370 15.61 20.45 -6.54
N VAL A 371 15.20 19.44 -5.77
CA VAL A 371 14.91 18.10 -6.31
C VAL A 371 13.56 18.00 -7.00
N GLN A 372 12.69 19.02 -6.97
CA GLN A 372 11.41 19.05 -7.71
C GLN A 372 10.61 17.73 -7.58
N ALA A 373 10.52 17.15 -6.38
CA ALA A 373 9.88 15.86 -6.18
C ALA A 373 8.37 15.98 -6.46
N PHE A 374 7.86 15.21 -7.42
CA PHE A 374 6.46 15.29 -7.82
C PHE A 374 5.53 14.75 -6.72
N LYS A 375 5.91 13.65 -6.07
CA LYS A 375 5.14 13.08 -4.95
C LYS A 375 5.90 13.27 -3.64
N VAL A 376 5.23 13.83 -2.63
CA VAL A 376 5.85 14.10 -1.33
C VAL A 376 4.93 13.64 -0.22
N ASN A 377 5.40 12.69 0.61
CA ASN A 377 4.69 12.27 1.81
C ASN A 377 5.23 13.06 3.01
N ILE A 378 4.44 13.98 3.57
CA ILE A 378 4.86 14.84 4.68
C ILE A 378 4.26 14.31 5.98
N THR A 379 5.12 13.83 6.87
CA THR A 379 4.75 13.30 8.18
C THR A 379 5.25 14.25 9.27
N ARG A 380 4.47 14.46 10.33
CA ARG A 380 4.97 15.15 11.54
C ARG A 380 5.64 14.11 12.43
N PHE A 381 6.79 14.46 13.00
CA PHE A 381 7.42 13.60 14.00
C PHE A 381 6.43 13.30 15.14
N SER A 382 6.36 12.02 15.49
CA SER A 382 5.61 11.50 16.63
C SER A 382 6.50 10.43 17.28
N PRO A 383 6.68 10.46 18.61
CA PRO A 383 7.56 9.52 19.30
C PRO A 383 6.96 8.11 19.19
N ARG A 384 7.82 7.12 18.99
CA ARG A 384 7.44 5.71 19.00
C ARG A 384 8.04 5.05 20.24
N PRO A 385 7.29 4.26 21.04
CA PRO A 385 7.81 3.60 22.21
C PRO A 385 9.10 2.81 21.91
N HIS A 386 10.05 2.82 22.84
CA HIS A 386 11.36 2.14 22.72
C HIS A 386 12.31 2.67 21.63
N THR A 387 12.04 3.83 21.03
CA THR A 387 12.97 4.46 20.06
C THR A 387 13.85 5.51 20.75
N LYS A 388 15.08 5.73 20.28
CA LYS A 388 16.00 6.75 20.84
C LYS A 388 15.39 8.15 20.77
N ALA A 389 14.72 8.48 19.67
CA ALA A 389 14.06 9.77 19.49
C ALA A 389 12.86 9.99 20.43
N SER A 390 12.25 8.93 20.99
CA SER A 390 11.16 9.07 21.98
C SER A 390 11.61 9.56 23.36
N GLN A 391 12.92 9.57 23.63
CA GLN A 391 13.51 10.11 24.86
C GLN A 391 13.87 11.61 24.74
N LEU A 392 13.80 12.18 23.53
CA LEU A 392 14.16 13.57 23.26
C LEU A 392 12.98 14.50 23.53
N LYS A 393 13.26 15.73 24.00
CA LYS A 393 12.25 16.77 24.19
C LYS A 393 11.63 17.17 22.86
N GLU A 394 10.31 17.02 22.74
CA GLU A 394 9.62 17.29 21.48
C GLU A 394 9.51 18.78 21.14
N ILE A 395 9.58 19.07 19.84
CA ILE A 395 9.18 20.37 19.27
C ILE A 395 7.65 20.53 19.41
N SER A 396 7.21 21.76 19.68
CA SER A 396 5.78 22.05 19.91
C SER A 396 4.90 21.65 18.72
N SER A 397 3.67 21.21 19.03
CA SER A 397 2.68 20.81 18.03
C SER A 397 2.32 21.95 17.07
N GLY A 398 2.41 23.21 17.51
CA GLY A 398 2.28 24.41 16.70
C GLY A 398 3.31 24.46 15.57
N ILE A 399 4.61 24.40 15.91
CA ILE A 399 5.71 24.43 14.94
C ILE A 399 5.64 23.22 13.99
N LYS A 400 5.35 22.01 14.50
CA LYS A 400 5.11 20.80 13.67
C LYS A 400 3.98 21.01 12.65
N LYS A 401 2.92 21.72 13.03
CA LYS A 401 1.75 22.00 12.18
C LYS A 401 2.04 23.08 11.14
N GLU A 402 2.79 24.11 11.52
CA GLU A 402 3.29 25.18 10.66
C GLU A 402 4.23 24.64 9.57
N ARG A 403 5.36 24.03 9.96
CA ARG A 403 6.34 23.41 9.03
C ARG A 403 5.67 22.44 8.06
N SER A 404 4.75 21.61 8.55
CA SER A 404 3.94 20.70 7.74
C SER A 404 3.08 21.42 6.69
N ARG A 405 2.45 22.56 7.04
CA ARG A 405 1.63 23.36 6.11
C ARG A 405 2.50 24.03 5.05
N GLU A 406 3.63 24.59 5.42
CA GLU A 406 4.55 25.25 4.48
C GLU A 406 5.13 24.26 3.46
N LEU A 407 5.64 23.12 3.93
CA LEU A 407 6.18 22.09 3.05
C LEU A 407 5.09 21.50 2.13
N THR A 408 3.83 21.41 2.60
CA THR A 408 2.67 21.00 1.79
C THR A 408 2.34 22.03 0.71
N LYS A 409 2.35 23.33 1.05
CA LYS A 409 2.14 24.43 0.10
C LYS A 409 3.20 24.40 -1.01
N GLU A 410 4.45 24.16 -0.64
CA GLU A 410 5.56 24.09 -1.60
C GLU A 410 5.51 22.84 -2.49
N HIS A 411 5.20 21.68 -1.91
CA HIS A 411 4.92 20.45 -2.67
C HIS A 411 3.79 20.68 -3.69
N HIS A 412 2.65 21.26 -3.28
CA HIS A 412 1.53 21.54 -4.18
C HIS A 412 1.90 22.53 -5.30
N ARG A 413 2.76 23.52 -5.02
CA ARG A 413 3.29 24.46 -6.02
C ARG A 413 4.10 23.72 -7.09
N ILE A 414 5.03 22.86 -6.66
CA ILE A 414 5.89 22.04 -7.53
C ILE A 414 5.06 21.03 -8.33
N ALA A 415 4.17 20.28 -7.68
CA ALA A 415 3.33 19.28 -8.32
C ALA A 415 2.45 19.90 -9.42
N ARG A 416 1.83 21.07 -9.15
CA ARG A 416 1.08 21.84 -10.16
C ARG A 416 1.97 22.25 -11.33
N GLN A 417 3.15 22.83 -11.07
CA GLN A 417 4.09 23.22 -12.13
C GLN A 417 4.49 22.04 -13.01
N ILE A 418 4.76 20.88 -12.42
CA ILE A 418 5.09 19.65 -13.16
C ILE A 418 3.92 19.20 -14.04
N LEU A 419 2.70 19.14 -13.50
CA LEU A 419 1.52 18.61 -14.19
C LEU A 419 1.00 19.51 -15.31
N HIS A 420 1.03 20.84 -15.16
CA HIS A 420 0.59 21.76 -16.22
C HIS A 420 1.37 21.57 -17.54
N ARG A 421 2.62 21.09 -17.49
CA ARG A 421 3.44 20.75 -18.69
C ARG A 421 2.92 19.57 -19.51
N TYR A 422 1.87 18.89 -19.06
CA TYR A 422 1.22 17.79 -19.78
C TYR A 422 -0.15 18.16 -20.35
N ILE A 423 -0.73 19.32 -20.01
CA ILE A 423 -1.99 19.79 -20.62
C ILE A 423 -1.81 19.91 -22.14
N GLY A 424 -2.78 19.39 -22.90
CA GLY A 424 -2.74 19.31 -24.36
C GLY A 424 -1.92 18.14 -24.92
N LYS A 425 -1.03 17.51 -24.13
CA LYS A 425 -0.29 16.32 -24.56
C LYS A 425 -1.20 15.09 -24.60
N THR A 426 -0.76 14.09 -25.36
CA THR A 426 -1.42 12.78 -25.46
C THR A 426 -0.52 11.71 -24.85
N CYS A 427 -1.09 10.78 -24.09
CA CYS A 427 -0.37 9.63 -23.54
C CYS A 427 -1.18 8.33 -23.64
N LYS A 428 -0.48 7.20 -23.55
CA LYS A 428 -1.08 5.88 -23.32
C LYS A 428 -1.29 5.71 -21.81
N VAL A 429 -2.46 5.23 -21.40
CA VAL A 429 -2.77 4.98 -19.99
C VAL A 429 -3.50 3.65 -19.79
N THR A 430 -3.32 3.04 -18.62
CA THR A 430 -4.03 1.79 -18.24
C THR A 430 -4.93 2.02 -17.03
N VAL A 431 -6.16 1.52 -17.07
CA VAL A 431 -7.14 1.62 -15.97
C VAL A 431 -6.71 0.73 -14.80
N THR A 432 -6.33 1.34 -13.68
CA THR A 432 -5.85 0.61 -12.49
C THR A 432 -6.87 0.57 -11.36
N LYS A 433 -7.77 1.56 -11.27
CA LYS A 433 -8.85 1.59 -10.26
C LYS A 433 -10.13 2.21 -10.81
N ARG A 434 -11.27 1.78 -10.28
CA ARG A 434 -12.55 2.49 -10.43
C ARG A 434 -12.50 3.73 -9.55
N GLY A 435 -12.86 4.89 -10.10
CA GLY A 435 -12.99 6.14 -9.35
C GLY A 435 -14.39 6.33 -8.75
N LYS A 436 -14.61 7.49 -8.11
CA LYS A 436 -15.95 7.90 -7.65
C LYS A 436 -16.74 8.49 -8.82
N ASN A 437 -18.06 8.60 -8.69
CA ASN A 437 -18.94 9.36 -9.60
C ASN A 437 -18.71 9.04 -11.10
N ASN A 438 -18.74 7.75 -11.46
CA ASN A 438 -18.58 7.27 -12.83
C ASN A 438 -17.22 7.59 -13.50
N THR A 439 -16.16 7.83 -12.71
CA THR A 439 -14.79 8.05 -13.22
C THR A 439 -13.93 6.79 -13.17
N SER A 440 -12.83 6.79 -13.93
CA SER A 440 -11.76 5.78 -13.90
C SER A 440 -10.43 6.42 -13.57
N VAL A 441 -9.62 5.76 -12.74
CA VAL A 441 -8.26 6.19 -12.40
C VAL A 441 -7.28 5.32 -13.17
N THR A 442 -6.48 5.97 -14.00
CA THR A 442 -5.52 5.33 -14.90
C THR A 442 -4.09 5.77 -14.58
N ARG A 443 -3.10 5.06 -15.16
CA ARG A 443 -1.68 5.38 -15.03
C ARG A 443 -0.95 5.37 -16.35
N ASP A 444 -0.01 6.30 -16.52
CA ASP A 444 1.00 6.32 -17.59
C ASP A 444 2.27 5.55 -17.19
N ASP A 445 3.24 5.48 -18.10
CA ASP A 445 4.52 4.77 -17.92
C ASP A 445 5.43 5.32 -16.80
N ASN A 446 5.14 6.54 -16.33
CA ASN A 446 5.87 7.21 -15.26
C ASN A 446 5.10 7.14 -13.92
N TYR A 447 3.97 6.41 -13.85
CA TYR A 447 3.14 6.25 -12.66
C TYR A 447 2.36 7.52 -12.23
N ARG A 448 2.10 8.45 -13.17
CA ARG A 448 1.15 9.57 -12.96
C ARG A 448 -0.26 9.04 -12.78
N TYR A 449 -1.10 9.75 -12.04
CA TYR A 449 -2.54 9.52 -12.07
C TYR A 449 -3.19 10.38 -13.15
N ILE A 450 -3.97 9.74 -14.02
CA ILE A 450 -4.87 10.42 -14.96
C ILE A 450 -6.29 9.96 -14.62
N VAL A 451 -7.21 10.91 -14.46
CA VAL A 451 -8.63 10.65 -14.20
C VAL A 451 -9.41 10.87 -15.49
N ILE A 452 -10.17 9.84 -15.89
CA ILE A 452 -11.08 9.89 -17.05
C ILE A 452 -12.50 9.91 -16.51
N LYS A 453 -13.37 10.77 -17.06
CA LYS A 453 -14.78 10.93 -16.64
C LYS A 453 -15.72 9.85 -17.22
N GLU A 454 -15.21 8.63 -17.34
CA GLU A 454 -15.90 7.44 -17.86
C GLU A 454 -15.66 6.24 -16.94
N LYS A 455 -16.60 5.29 -16.91
CA LYS A 455 -16.45 4.00 -16.23
C LYS A 455 -15.92 2.97 -17.21
N LEU A 456 -14.62 2.74 -17.17
CA LEU A 456 -13.89 1.84 -18.06
C LEU A 456 -13.59 0.50 -17.36
N PRO A 457 -13.43 -0.61 -18.10
CA PRO A 457 -12.98 -1.87 -17.53
C PRO A 457 -11.61 -1.72 -16.86
N LEU A 458 -11.40 -2.41 -15.73
CA LEU A 458 -10.05 -2.55 -15.16
C LEU A 458 -9.11 -3.19 -16.20
N THR A 459 -7.81 -2.88 -16.10
CA THR A 459 -6.72 -3.31 -17.00
C THR A 459 -6.83 -2.88 -18.47
N SER A 460 -7.93 -2.22 -18.88
CA SER A 460 -8.05 -1.70 -20.24
C SER A 460 -7.08 -0.53 -20.50
N GLN A 461 -6.48 -0.52 -21.69
CA GLN A 461 -5.52 0.48 -22.14
C GLN A 461 -6.19 1.46 -23.10
N HIS A 462 -5.88 2.76 -22.97
CA HIS A 462 -6.49 3.84 -23.76
C HIS A 462 -5.44 4.87 -24.17
N LYS A 463 -5.68 5.53 -25.31
CA LYS A 463 -4.99 6.76 -25.70
C LYS A 463 -5.82 7.94 -25.20
N VAL A 464 -5.19 8.86 -24.47
CA VAL A 464 -5.87 9.94 -23.75
C VAL A 464 -5.18 11.26 -24.01
N LYS A 465 -5.97 12.29 -24.35
CA LYS A 465 -5.52 13.67 -24.40
C LYS A 465 -5.75 14.30 -23.02
N ILE A 466 -4.70 14.88 -22.44
CA ILE A 466 -4.78 15.57 -21.16
C ILE A 466 -5.46 16.93 -21.37
N THR A 467 -6.55 17.17 -20.66
CA THR A 467 -7.36 18.38 -20.80
C THR A 467 -7.19 19.36 -19.64
N ASP A 468 -6.87 18.87 -18.44
CA ASP A 468 -6.69 19.70 -17.24
C ASP A 468 -5.73 19.04 -16.22
N ALA A 469 -5.28 19.81 -15.22
CA ALA A 469 -4.40 19.35 -14.15
C ALA A 469 -4.93 19.79 -12.77
N ALA A 470 -5.29 18.82 -11.93
CA ALA A 470 -5.51 19.05 -10.52
C ALA A 470 -4.16 19.14 -9.76
N VAL A 471 -4.21 19.31 -8.43
CA VAL A 471 -3.00 19.47 -7.61
C VAL A 471 -2.05 18.27 -7.67
N THR A 472 -2.59 17.04 -7.78
CA THR A 472 -1.81 15.79 -7.67
C THR A 472 -2.16 14.75 -8.74
N TYR A 473 -3.02 15.08 -9.70
CA TYR A 473 -3.43 14.20 -10.80
C TYR A 473 -3.82 15.01 -12.04
N LEU A 474 -3.74 14.38 -13.21
CA LEU A 474 -4.21 14.94 -14.48
C LEU A 474 -5.66 14.53 -14.74
N VAL A 475 -6.39 15.33 -15.51
CA VAL A 475 -7.67 14.96 -16.10
C VAL A 475 -7.47 14.80 -17.60
N GLY A 476 -8.07 13.77 -18.18
CA GLY A 476 -7.97 13.54 -19.61
C GLY A 476 -9.21 12.89 -20.20
N GLU A 477 -9.35 13.07 -21.50
CA GLU A 477 -10.43 12.54 -22.33
C GLU A 477 -9.86 11.53 -23.31
N ARG A 478 -10.60 10.45 -23.54
CA ARG A 478 -10.21 9.44 -24.52
C ARG A 478 -10.19 10.01 -25.93
N MET A 479 -9.26 9.51 -26.73
CA MET A 479 -9.20 9.72 -28.19
C MET A 479 -9.85 8.55 -28.93
#